data_AF-A0A5F2BDJ3-F1
#
_entry.id   AF-A0A5F2BDJ3-F1
#
_cell.length_a   1.000
_cell.length_b   1.000
_cell.length_c   1.000
_cell.angle_alpha   90.00
_cell.angle_beta   90.00
_cell.angle_gamma   90.00
#
_symmetry.space_group_name_H-M   'P 1'
#
loop_
_entity.id
_entity.type
_entity.pdbx_description
1 polymer ?
#
loop_
_entity_poly.entity_id
_entity_poly.type
_entity_poly.pdbx_seq_one_letter_code
_entity_poly.pdbx_strand_id
1 'polypeptide(L)'
;MIRKVLLFSSFILFFPQFVFADEEVAIALFVTGKVQYSQAGKTETLKKNVVLTKSAKVETADGKADLQLGANAVIRLAPYTKIEIAELFSDGSKNTTKVTLVSGKLFANVQKSNKKEDLEVSSISYTAGVRGTQFVVSEEKTKAPRNEDSDVPDGVFVNEGEVAVQSSSGGELDVKAGEQASWNGKELLMEPLKEFMKEKMKIIQNFKTIKAENYQMLKDQKLKNKELLENFPKS
;
A
#
# COMPACT_ATOMS: atom_id res chain seq x y z
N MET A 1 -69.14 -24.11 -17.74
CA MET A 1 -67.66 -24.06 -17.79
C MET A 1 -67.22 -22.61 -17.90
N ILE A 2 -66.76 -21.97 -16.82
CA ILE A 2 -66.02 -20.69 -16.85
C ILE A 2 -64.89 -20.82 -15.81
N ARG A 3 -63.64 -20.81 -16.29
CA ARG A 3 -62.42 -20.89 -15.47
C ARG A 3 -62.14 -19.52 -14.83
N LYS A 4 -62.02 -19.46 -13.49
CA LYS A 4 -61.44 -18.32 -12.78
C LYS A 4 -59.91 -18.38 -12.91
N VAL A 5 -59.32 -17.35 -13.50
CA VAL A 5 -57.86 -17.12 -13.53
C VAL A 5 -57.51 -16.32 -12.29
N LEU A 6 -56.62 -16.86 -11.45
CA LEU A 6 -56.12 -16.25 -10.23
C LEU A 6 -54.72 -15.73 -10.54
N LEU A 7 -54.59 -14.41 -10.73
CA LEU A 7 -53.31 -13.73 -10.98
C LEU A 7 -52.58 -13.54 -9.64
N PHE A 8 -51.53 -14.34 -9.42
CA PHE A 8 -50.57 -14.12 -8.33
C PHE A 8 -49.57 -13.04 -8.78
N SER A 9 -49.78 -11.80 -8.33
CA SER A 9 -48.80 -10.72 -8.49
C SER A 9 -47.67 -10.91 -7.48
N SER A 10 -46.56 -11.49 -7.91
CA SER A 10 -45.33 -11.57 -7.13
C SER A 10 -44.63 -10.21 -7.14
N PHE A 11 -44.84 -9.42 -6.09
CA PHE A 11 -44.11 -8.18 -5.85
C PHE A 11 -42.71 -8.52 -5.30
N ILE A 12 -41.73 -8.65 -6.19
CA ILE A 12 -40.32 -8.81 -5.82
C ILE A 12 -39.85 -7.47 -5.27
N LEU A 13 -39.78 -7.36 -3.94
CA LEU A 13 -39.10 -6.27 -3.24
C LEU A 13 -37.61 -6.32 -3.60
N PHE A 14 -37.21 -5.45 -4.53
CA PHE A 14 -35.82 -5.18 -4.86
C PHE A 14 -35.20 -4.42 -3.66
N PHE A 15 -34.73 -5.16 -2.65
CA PHE A 15 -33.88 -4.59 -1.61
C PHE A 15 -32.61 -4.08 -2.28
N PRO A 16 -32.27 -2.78 -2.21
CA PRO A 16 -30.96 -2.32 -2.65
C PRO A 16 -29.93 -3.03 -1.77
N GLN A 17 -29.15 -3.93 -2.37
CA GLN A 17 -27.96 -4.45 -1.72
C GLN A 17 -27.00 -3.28 -1.60
N PHE A 18 -27.01 -2.63 -0.45
CA PHE A 18 -25.93 -1.74 -0.05
C PHE A 18 -24.68 -2.61 -0.03
N VAL A 19 -23.84 -2.49 -1.06
CA VAL A 19 -22.47 -3.00 -1.04
C VAL A 19 -21.76 -2.15 0.00
N PHE A 20 -21.75 -2.62 1.25
CA PHE A 20 -20.95 -2.02 2.29
C PHE A 20 -19.50 -2.21 1.87
N ALA A 21 -18.86 -1.09 1.57
CA ALA A 21 -17.44 -1.10 1.32
C ALA A 21 -16.71 -1.33 2.64
N ASP A 22 -15.71 -2.20 2.59
CA ASP A 22 -15.04 -2.74 3.76
C ASP A 22 -13.75 -1.94 4.01
N GLU A 23 -13.57 -1.47 5.25
CA GLU A 23 -12.37 -0.74 5.64
C GLU A 23 -11.20 -1.74 5.68
N GLU A 24 -10.15 -1.51 4.89
CA GLU A 24 -8.97 -2.38 4.92
C GLU A 24 -7.93 -1.87 5.91
N VAL A 25 -7.03 -2.76 6.30
CA VAL A 25 -5.95 -2.45 7.26
C VAL A 25 -4.58 -2.77 6.69
N ALA A 26 -3.56 -2.14 7.26
CA ALA A 26 -2.18 -2.51 7.06
C ALA A 26 -1.65 -3.26 8.29
N ILE A 27 -0.78 -4.25 8.09
CA ILE A 27 -0.24 -5.09 9.17
C ILE A 27 1.27 -5.12 9.08
N ALA A 28 1.95 -4.79 10.18
CA ALA A 28 3.40 -4.91 10.28
C ALA A 28 3.81 -6.39 10.34
N LEU A 29 4.44 -6.90 9.28
CA LEU A 29 4.86 -8.31 9.18
C LEU A 29 6.23 -8.56 9.78
N PHE A 30 7.13 -7.60 9.58
CA PHE A 30 8.51 -7.66 10.03
C PHE A 30 8.94 -6.26 10.46
N VAL A 31 9.66 -6.17 11.57
CA VAL A 31 10.22 -4.92 12.07
C VAL A 31 11.58 -5.22 12.67
N THR A 32 12.60 -4.46 12.28
CA THR A 32 13.95 -4.49 12.86
C THR A 32 14.47 -3.10 13.09
N GLY A 33 15.30 -2.91 14.11
CA GLY A 33 15.82 -1.59 14.47
C GLY A 33 14.73 -0.66 15.00
N LYS A 34 14.96 0.65 14.93
CA LYS A 34 14.01 1.66 15.43
C LYS A 34 13.00 2.02 14.35
N VAL A 35 11.75 1.65 14.60
CA VAL A 35 10.61 2.04 13.77
C VAL A 35 9.48 2.50 14.69
N GLN A 36 8.85 3.61 14.35
CA GLN A 36 7.72 4.18 15.07
C GLN A 36 6.55 4.39 14.12
N TYR A 37 5.35 4.41 14.69
CA TYR A 37 4.14 4.78 13.97
C TYR A 37 3.31 5.77 14.78
N SER A 38 2.56 6.61 14.08
CA SER A 38 1.61 7.54 14.67
C SER A 38 0.23 7.30 14.09
N GLN A 39 -0.75 7.06 14.95
CA GLN A 39 -2.16 6.89 14.57
C GLN A 39 -3.06 7.32 15.72
N ALA A 40 -4.23 7.89 15.41
CA ALA A 40 -5.20 8.38 16.41
C ALA A 40 -4.57 9.33 17.45
N GLY A 41 -3.62 10.17 17.00
CA GLY A 41 -2.94 11.15 17.86
C GLY A 41 -1.87 10.59 18.81
N LYS A 42 -1.57 9.28 18.75
CA LYS A 42 -0.53 8.65 19.57
C LYS A 42 0.63 8.17 18.71
N THR A 43 1.84 8.29 19.23
CA THR A 43 3.06 7.76 18.61
C THR A 43 3.61 6.63 19.47
N GLU A 44 3.85 5.48 18.85
CA GLU A 44 4.33 4.27 19.53
C GLU A 44 5.42 3.57 18.69
N THR A 45 6.22 2.73 19.34
CA THR A 45 7.16 1.86 18.63
C THR A 45 6.39 0.82 17.81
N LEU A 46 6.71 0.71 16.52
CA LEU A 46 6.12 -0.30 15.66
C LEU A 46 6.67 -1.68 16.02
N LYS A 47 5.79 -2.66 16.15
CA LYS A 47 6.13 -4.06 16.41
C LYS A 47 5.41 -4.95 15.40
N LYS A 48 5.88 -6.19 15.26
CA LYS A 48 5.20 -7.20 14.45
C LYS A 48 3.73 -7.37 14.90
N ASN A 49 2.86 -7.61 13.93
CA ASN A 49 1.40 -7.75 14.04
C ASN A 49 0.64 -6.49 14.52
N VAL A 50 1.30 -5.33 14.61
CA VAL A 50 0.58 -4.07 14.80
C VAL A 50 -0.27 -3.79 13.57
N VAL A 51 -1.54 -3.47 13.82
CA VAL A 51 -2.53 -3.12 12.79
C VAL A 51 -2.61 -1.60 12.67
N LEU A 52 -2.36 -1.11 11.46
CA LEU A 52 -2.38 0.28 11.04
C LEU A 52 -3.63 0.53 10.18
N THR A 53 -4.23 1.71 10.30
CA THR A 53 -5.38 2.14 9.50
C THR A 53 -4.99 3.25 8.54
N LYS A 54 -5.96 3.73 7.75
CA LYS A 54 -5.82 5.03 7.08
C LYS A 54 -5.39 6.12 8.07
N SER A 55 -4.65 7.10 7.56
CA SER A 55 -4.00 8.20 8.29
C SER A 55 -2.88 7.78 9.23
N ALA A 56 -2.48 6.50 9.26
CA ALA A 56 -1.29 6.08 9.98
C ALA A 56 -0.03 6.65 9.33
N LYS A 57 0.88 7.16 10.14
CA LYS A 57 2.22 7.58 9.71
C LYS A 57 3.22 6.57 10.23
N VAL A 58 4.18 6.16 9.40
CA VAL A 58 5.24 5.23 9.80
C VAL A 58 6.58 5.87 9.48
N GLU A 59 7.51 5.81 10.44
CA GLU A 59 8.84 6.39 10.32
C GLU A 59 9.88 5.37 10.80
N THR A 60 10.83 5.06 9.94
CA THR A 60 12.01 4.26 10.25
C THR A 60 13.19 5.18 10.53
N ALA A 61 14.00 4.86 11.54
CA ALA A 61 15.31 5.48 11.74
C ALA A 61 16.39 4.58 11.15
N ASP A 62 17.21 3.94 11.98
CA ASP A 62 18.15 2.88 11.57
C ASP A 62 17.47 1.54 11.25
N GLY A 63 16.14 1.48 11.42
CA GLY A 63 15.35 0.28 11.26
C GLY A 63 14.72 0.07 9.88
N LYS A 64 13.98 -1.02 9.75
CA LYS A 64 13.18 -1.39 8.57
C LYS A 64 11.87 -1.99 9.01
N ALA A 65 10.85 -1.86 8.17
CA ALA A 65 9.56 -2.50 8.40
C ALA A 65 8.95 -3.01 7.11
N ASP A 66 8.40 -4.22 7.16
CA ASP A 66 7.55 -4.76 6.11
C ASP A 66 6.11 -4.61 6.54
N LEU A 67 5.32 -3.90 5.72
CA LEU A 67 3.90 -3.68 5.93
C LEU A 67 3.14 -4.39 4.83
N GLN A 68 2.23 -5.28 5.21
CA GLN A 68 1.23 -5.78 4.28
C GLN A 68 0.08 -4.79 4.22
N LEU A 69 -0.25 -4.32 3.02
CA LEU A 69 -1.36 -3.41 2.72
C LEU A 69 -2.46 -4.20 2.03
N GLY A 70 -3.61 -4.35 2.69
CA GLY A 70 -4.65 -5.23 2.18
C GLY A 70 -4.18 -6.70 2.07
N ALA A 71 -4.85 -7.47 1.20
CA ALA A 71 -4.53 -8.88 1.03
C ALA A 71 -3.27 -9.13 0.17
N ASN A 72 -2.94 -8.22 -0.76
CA ASN A 72 -2.10 -8.56 -1.91
C ASN A 72 -0.86 -7.67 -2.11
N ALA A 73 -0.68 -6.61 -1.33
CA ALA A 73 0.50 -5.76 -1.42
C ALA A 73 1.36 -5.86 -0.17
N VAL A 74 2.68 -5.93 -0.34
CA VAL A 74 3.66 -5.79 0.74
C VAL A 74 4.64 -4.70 0.35
N ILE A 75 4.84 -3.74 1.25
CA ILE A 75 5.87 -2.72 1.12
C ILE A 75 6.93 -2.91 2.20
N ARG A 76 8.19 -2.70 1.84
CA ARG A 76 9.30 -2.56 2.79
C ARG A 76 9.75 -1.12 2.83
N LEU A 77 9.77 -0.58 4.05
CA LEU A 77 10.36 0.71 4.37
C LEU A 77 11.84 0.50 4.67
N ALA A 78 12.70 1.14 3.87
CA ALA A 78 14.14 1.18 4.13
C ALA A 78 14.45 2.03 5.38
N PRO A 79 15.71 2.07 5.85
CA PRO A 79 16.11 3.03 6.87
C PRO A 79 15.79 4.48 6.47
N TYR A 80 15.50 5.33 7.45
CA TYR A 80 15.22 6.76 7.29
C TYR A 80 14.06 7.08 6.32
N THR A 81 13.04 6.23 6.34
CA THR A 81 11.86 6.34 5.47
C THR A 81 10.64 6.77 6.27
N LYS A 82 9.90 7.73 5.72
CA LYS A 82 8.65 8.24 6.28
C LYS A 82 7.52 8.08 5.26
N ILE A 83 6.44 7.44 5.69
CA ILE A 83 5.23 7.28 4.89
C ILE A 83 3.98 7.71 5.65
N GLU A 84 2.93 7.99 4.90
CA GLU A 84 1.57 8.14 5.38
C GLU A 84 0.63 7.24 4.57
N ILE A 85 -0.19 6.46 5.26
CA ILE A 85 -1.20 5.62 4.62
C ILE A 85 -2.42 6.51 4.36
N ALA A 86 -2.60 6.96 3.13
CA ALA A 86 -3.69 7.86 2.76
C ALA A 86 -5.02 7.13 2.61
N GLU A 87 -5.01 5.93 2.01
CA GLU A 87 -6.22 5.18 1.71
C GLU A 87 -5.98 3.68 1.82
N LEU A 88 -6.92 2.96 2.46
CA LEU A 88 -6.99 1.51 2.55
C LEU A 88 -8.46 1.10 2.47
N PHE A 89 -8.86 0.50 1.35
CA PHE A 89 -10.27 0.31 1.05
C PHE A 89 -10.51 -0.88 0.12
N SER A 90 -11.60 -1.61 0.34
CA SER A 90 -12.11 -2.63 -0.58
C SER A 90 -13.61 -2.47 -0.82
N ASP A 91 -14.05 -2.43 -2.07
CA ASP A 91 -15.48 -2.48 -2.43
C ASP A 91 -15.97 -3.90 -2.79
N GLY A 92 -15.16 -4.91 -2.48
CA GLY A 92 -15.42 -6.31 -2.83
C GLY A 92 -14.93 -6.70 -4.23
N SER A 93 -14.95 -5.77 -5.20
CA SER A 93 -14.46 -5.97 -6.58
C SER A 93 -13.04 -5.43 -6.81
N LYS A 94 -12.69 -4.39 -6.06
CA LYS A 94 -11.46 -3.62 -6.16
C LYS A 94 -10.91 -3.33 -4.78
N ASN A 95 -9.60 -3.47 -4.64
CA ASN A 95 -8.84 -2.95 -3.52
C ASN A 95 -8.10 -1.69 -3.96
N THR A 96 -8.26 -0.61 -3.21
CA THR A 96 -7.56 0.65 -3.43
C THR A 96 -6.65 0.93 -2.24
N THR A 97 -5.37 1.10 -2.52
CA THR A 97 -4.36 1.48 -1.52
C THR A 97 -3.60 2.69 -2.02
N LYS A 98 -3.55 3.74 -1.19
CA LYS A 98 -2.73 4.92 -1.47
C LYS A 98 -1.75 5.16 -0.32
N VAL A 99 -0.48 5.28 -0.65
CA VAL A 99 0.60 5.57 0.30
C VAL A 99 1.34 6.82 -0.16
N THR A 100 1.49 7.79 0.73
CA THR A 100 2.36 8.93 0.49
C THR A 100 3.76 8.62 1.04
N LEU A 101 4.75 8.58 0.17
CA LEU A 101 6.17 8.58 0.51
C LEU A 101 6.62 10.02 0.79
N VAL A 102 6.77 10.36 2.07
CA VAL A 102 7.19 11.70 2.50
C VAL A 102 8.68 11.91 2.25
N SER A 103 9.48 10.88 2.55
CA SER A 103 10.91 10.78 2.28
C SER A 103 11.42 9.34 2.44
N GLY A 104 12.56 9.02 1.84
CA GLY A 104 13.28 7.75 1.97
C GLY A 104 13.00 6.80 0.81
N LYS A 105 13.06 5.48 1.06
CA LYS A 105 12.92 4.43 0.04
C LYS A 105 11.87 3.40 0.42
N LEU A 106 11.00 3.09 -0.54
CA LEU A 106 9.94 2.11 -0.41
C LEU A 106 10.10 1.07 -1.51
N PHE A 107 10.25 -0.19 -1.10
CA PHE A 107 10.23 -1.34 -2.00
C PHE A 107 8.85 -1.98 -1.94
N ALA A 108 8.26 -2.32 -3.08
CA ALA A 108 6.91 -2.84 -3.14
C ALA A 108 6.85 -4.15 -3.94
N ASN A 109 6.10 -5.11 -3.41
CA ASN A 109 5.66 -6.31 -4.09
C ASN A 109 4.14 -6.34 -4.10
N VAL A 110 3.54 -6.18 -5.27
CA VAL A 110 2.09 -6.27 -5.45
C VAL A 110 1.78 -7.56 -6.18
N GLN A 111 1.11 -8.49 -5.49
CA GLN A 111 0.69 -9.74 -6.08
C GLN A 111 -0.53 -9.51 -6.97
N LYS A 112 -0.53 -10.15 -8.14
CA LYS A 112 -1.71 -10.19 -9.01
C LYS A 112 -2.79 -11.00 -8.31
N SER A 113 -4.00 -10.46 -8.26
CA SER A 113 -5.17 -11.14 -7.71
C SER A 113 -6.31 -11.16 -8.74
N ASN A 114 -7.34 -11.95 -8.47
CA ASN A 114 -8.57 -11.96 -9.29
C ASN A 114 -9.36 -10.65 -9.14
N LYS A 115 -9.13 -9.90 -8.06
CA LYS A 115 -9.70 -8.57 -7.84
C LYS A 115 -8.80 -7.52 -8.48
N LYS A 116 -9.37 -6.35 -8.75
CA LYS A 116 -8.55 -5.22 -9.23
C LYS A 116 -7.76 -4.68 -8.03
N GLU A 117 -6.45 -4.84 -8.04
CA GLU A 117 -5.53 -4.23 -7.07
C GLU A 117 -4.97 -2.93 -7.65
N ASP A 118 -5.36 -1.80 -7.10
CA ASP A 118 -4.80 -0.50 -7.43
C ASP A 118 -3.95 -0.03 -6.23
N LEU A 119 -2.62 -0.09 -6.38
CA LEU A 119 -1.68 0.53 -5.45
C LEU A 119 -1.11 1.80 -6.08
N GLU A 120 -1.18 2.89 -5.34
CA GLU A 120 -0.59 4.17 -5.70
C GLU A 120 0.39 4.61 -4.61
N VAL A 121 1.62 4.94 -5.01
CA VAL A 121 2.64 5.52 -4.15
C VAL A 121 2.95 6.93 -4.64
N SER A 122 2.60 7.94 -3.86
CA SER A 122 2.83 9.35 -4.19
C SER A 122 3.99 9.95 -3.41
N SER A 123 4.84 10.71 -4.07
CA SER A 123 5.87 11.57 -3.47
C SER A 123 5.58 13.05 -3.79
N ILE A 124 6.45 13.96 -3.36
CA ILE A 124 6.37 15.36 -3.78
C ILE A 124 6.70 15.55 -5.26
N SER A 125 7.54 14.67 -5.82
CA SER A 125 8.09 14.81 -7.17
C SER A 125 7.34 13.97 -8.20
N TYR A 126 6.73 12.84 -7.81
CA TYR A 126 6.02 11.96 -8.72
C TYR A 126 5.10 10.98 -7.99
N THR A 127 4.16 10.42 -8.73
CA THR A 127 3.22 9.39 -8.29
C THR A 127 3.37 8.15 -9.15
N ALA A 128 3.51 6.99 -8.51
CA ALA A 128 3.63 5.68 -9.16
C ALA A 128 2.36 4.85 -8.91
N GLY A 129 1.62 4.55 -9.97
CA GLY A 129 0.43 3.70 -9.96
C GLY A 129 0.73 2.34 -10.57
N VAL A 130 0.32 1.26 -9.89
CA VAL A 130 0.63 -0.10 -10.34
C VAL A 130 -0.53 -1.07 -10.22
N ARG A 131 -0.46 -2.11 -11.05
CA ARG A 131 -1.26 -3.33 -10.94
C ARG A 131 -0.37 -4.57 -11.12
N GLY A 132 -0.02 -5.21 -10.00
CA GLY A 132 0.70 -6.48 -10.02
C GLY A 132 2.16 -6.36 -10.48
N THR A 133 3.00 -5.72 -9.65
CA THR A 133 4.32 -5.22 -10.01
C THR A 133 5.30 -5.33 -8.83
N GLN A 134 6.58 -5.58 -9.13
CA GLN A 134 7.69 -5.39 -8.21
C GLN A 134 8.44 -4.10 -8.55
N PHE A 135 8.42 -3.12 -7.66
CA PHE A 135 8.99 -1.79 -7.93
C PHE A 135 9.56 -1.12 -6.69
N VAL A 136 10.36 -0.08 -6.91
CA VAL A 136 10.92 0.78 -5.85
C VAL A 136 10.58 2.22 -6.16
N VAL A 137 10.23 2.98 -5.13
CA VAL A 137 10.05 4.43 -5.16
C VAL A 137 11.00 5.03 -4.14
N SER A 138 11.83 6.01 -4.55
CA SER A 138 12.83 6.63 -3.67
C SER A 138 12.78 8.15 -3.79
N GLU A 139 12.47 8.85 -2.70
CA GLU A 139 12.46 10.32 -2.65
C GLU A 139 13.27 10.80 -1.44
N GLU A 140 14.48 11.28 -1.64
CA GLU A 140 15.34 11.72 -0.55
C GLU A 140 15.32 13.26 -0.39
N LYS A 141 14.67 13.77 0.67
CA LYS A 141 14.62 15.22 0.93
C LYS A 141 15.85 15.76 1.64
N THR A 142 16.50 14.93 2.45
CA THR A 142 17.68 15.30 3.24
C THR A 142 18.68 14.17 3.18
N LYS A 143 19.98 14.46 3.26
CA LYS A 143 21.00 13.40 3.28
C LYS A 143 20.86 12.60 4.58
N ALA A 144 20.14 11.49 4.51
CA ALA A 144 20.06 10.51 5.58
C ALA A 144 21.46 9.95 5.88
N PRO A 145 21.72 9.48 7.11
CA PRO A 145 22.94 8.75 7.43
C PRO A 145 23.15 7.57 6.47
N ARG A 146 24.41 7.32 6.11
CA ARG A 146 24.76 6.24 5.19
C ARG A 146 24.31 4.89 5.74
N ASN A 147 23.60 4.15 4.91
CA ASN A 147 23.03 2.84 5.16
C ASN A 147 23.11 1.99 3.88
N GLU A 148 22.61 0.76 3.93
CA GLU A 148 22.71 -0.20 2.83
C GLU A 148 21.94 0.19 1.56
N ASP A 149 20.97 1.11 1.65
CA ASP A 149 20.13 1.57 0.54
C ASP A 149 20.47 3.00 0.09
N SER A 150 21.54 3.61 0.63
CA SER A 150 21.92 5.01 0.33
C SER A 150 22.35 5.28 -1.12
N ASP A 151 22.67 4.24 -1.87
CA ASP A 151 23.05 4.26 -3.28
C ASP A 151 21.85 4.15 -4.23
N VAL A 152 20.62 3.95 -3.71
CA VAL A 152 19.40 4.04 -4.52
C VAL A 152 19.10 5.52 -4.81
N PRO A 153 19.13 5.95 -6.09
CA PRO A 153 18.86 7.34 -6.46
C PRO A 153 17.36 7.65 -6.42
N ASP A 154 17.02 8.92 -6.56
CA ASP A 154 15.61 9.32 -6.59
C ASP A 154 14.94 8.90 -7.90
N GLY A 155 13.70 8.40 -7.80
CA GLY A 155 12.93 7.94 -8.93
C GLY A 155 12.13 6.67 -8.67
N VAL A 156 11.70 6.04 -9.77
CA VAL A 156 10.90 4.82 -9.80
C VAL A 156 11.64 3.73 -10.58
N PHE A 157 11.74 2.53 -10.02
CA PHE A 157 12.51 1.41 -10.59
C PHE A 157 11.64 0.17 -10.67
N VAL A 158 11.63 -0.54 -11.81
CA VAL A 158 10.66 -1.61 -12.07
C VAL A 158 11.36 -2.92 -12.40
N ASN A 159 11.17 -3.93 -11.56
CA ASN A 159 11.77 -5.25 -11.72
C ASN A 159 10.83 -6.22 -12.45
N GLU A 160 9.54 -6.14 -12.17
CA GLU A 160 8.51 -6.97 -12.80
C GLU A 160 7.24 -6.13 -12.98
N GLY A 161 6.55 -6.32 -14.10
CA GLY A 161 5.29 -5.62 -14.41
C GLY A 161 5.52 -4.28 -15.09
N GLU A 162 4.60 -3.36 -14.85
CA GLU A 162 4.58 -2.02 -15.43
C GLU A 162 4.08 -1.03 -14.38
N VAL A 163 4.60 0.19 -14.43
CA VAL A 163 4.29 1.27 -13.50
C VAL A 163 3.99 2.53 -14.29
N ALA A 164 2.78 3.05 -14.13
CA ALA A 164 2.45 4.39 -14.62
C ALA A 164 3.03 5.41 -13.64
N VAL A 165 3.90 6.29 -14.12
CA VAL A 165 4.55 7.32 -13.31
C VAL A 165 4.14 8.70 -13.81
N GLN A 166 3.54 9.48 -12.93
CA GLN A 166 3.18 10.88 -13.19
C GLN A 166 4.10 11.79 -12.39
N SER A 167 4.81 12.70 -13.04
CA SER A 167 5.62 13.73 -12.39
C SER A 167 4.77 14.91 -11.93
N SER A 168 5.17 15.56 -10.84
CA SER A 168 4.60 16.83 -10.39
C SER A 168 4.80 17.98 -11.40
N SER A 169 5.75 17.86 -12.33
CA SER A 169 5.91 18.79 -13.45
C SER A 169 4.97 18.52 -14.65
N GLY A 170 4.11 17.49 -14.55
CA GLY A 170 3.07 17.19 -15.53
C GLY A 170 3.43 16.12 -16.57
N GLY A 171 4.64 15.56 -16.53
CA GLY A 171 5.03 14.44 -17.39
C GLY A 171 4.41 13.12 -16.94
N GLU A 172 4.10 12.24 -17.90
CA GLU A 172 3.58 10.88 -17.65
C GLU A 172 4.42 9.86 -18.42
N LEU A 173 4.80 8.77 -17.77
CA LEU A 173 5.67 7.71 -18.31
C LEU A 173 5.16 6.34 -17.86
N ASP A 174 5.11 5.40 -18.78
CA ASP A 174 4.91 3.98 -18.45
C ASP A 174 6.28 3.30 -18.37
N VAL A 175 6.69 2.92 -17.16
CA VAL A 175 8.00 2.30 -16.88
C VAL A 175 7.81 0.78 -16.79
N LYS A 176 8.48 0.04 -17.67
CA LYS A 176 8.32 -1.42 -17.79
C LYS A 176 9.38 -2.18 -17.01
N ALA A 177 9.16 -3.48 -16.87
CA ALA A 177 10.12 -4.39 -16.27
C ALA A 177 11.51 -4.25 -16.92
N GLY A 178 12.53 -4.01 -16.09
CA GLY A 178 13.89 -3.77 -16.54
C GLY A 178 14.17 -2.31 -16.93
N GLU A 179 13.28 -1.38 -16.61
CA GLU A 179 13.45 0.07 -16.80
C GLU A 179 13.37 0.82 -15.46
N GLN A 180 13.80 2.09 -15.50
CA GLN A 180 13.70 3.04 -14.39
C GLN A 180 13.36 4.44 -14.92
N ALA A 181 12.65 5.22 -14.12
CA ALA A 181 12.44 6.65 -14.30
C ALA A 181 13.20 7.39 -13.19
N SER A 182 14.37 7.94 -13.53
CA SER A 182 15.23 8.69 -12.61
C SER A 182 14.76 10.14 -12.52
N TRP A 183 14.67 10.70 -11.31
CA TRP A 183 14.34 12.11 -11.11
C TRP A 183 15.61 12.97 -11.07
N ASN A 184 15.68 14.00 -11.91
CA ASN A 184 16.83 14.92 -11.96
C ASN A 184 16.57 16.26 -11.24
N GLY A 185 15.44 16.42 -10.55
CA GLY A 185 15.00 17.67 -9.93
C GLY A 185 14.04 18.51 -10.78
N LYS A 186 13.82 18.15 -12.04
CA LYS A 186 12.95 18.89 -12.98
C LYS A 186 12.00 17.96 -13.74
N GLU A 187 12.52 16.85 -14.24
CA GLU A 187 11.78 15.88 -15.05
C GLU A 187 12.20 14.45 -14.74
N LEU A 188 11.38 13.50 -15.16
CA LEU A 188 11.67 12.08 -15.10
C LEU A 188 12.38 11.65 -16.39
N LEU A 189 13.51 10.97 -16.23
CA LEU A 189 14.30 10.43 -17.33
C LEU A 189 14.19 8.91 -17.33
N MET A 190 13.66 8.35 -18.41
CA MET A 190 13.55 6.91 -18.58
C MET A 190 14.88 6.32 -19.05
N GLU A 191 15.35 5.29 -18.34
CA GLU A 191 16.62 4.60 -18.60
C GLU A 191 16.44 3.09 -18.39
N PRO A 192 17.30 2.24 -18.99
CA PRO A 192 17.39 0.84 -18.59
C PRO A 192 17.75 0.70 -17.10
N LEU A 193 17.14 -0.28 -16.43
CA LEU A 193 17.39 -0.56 -15.03
C LEU A 193 18.86 -0.97 -14.83
N LYS A 194 19.56 -0.20 -13.99
CA LYS A 194 20.98 -0.40 -13.70
C LYS A 194 21.21 -1.72 -12.98
N GLU A 195 22.35 -2.36 -13.22
CA GLU A 195 22.63 -3.71 -12.71
C GLU A 195 22.63 -3.78 -11.18
N PHE A 196 23.15 -2.74 -10.52
CA PHE A 196 23.11 -2.65 -9.05
C PHE A 196 21.68 -2.55 -8.51
N MET A 197 20.76 -1.90 -9.24
CA MET A 197 19.35 -1.82 -8.86
C MET A 197 18.67 -3.16 -9.02
N LYS A 198 18.97 -3.92 -10.09
CA LYS A 198 18.49 -5.30 -10.25
C LYS A 198 18.88 -6.16 -9.05
N GLU A 199 20.14 -6.08 -8.62
CA GLU A 199 20.63 -6.83 -7.46
C GLU A 199 19.87 -6.45 -6.18
N LYS A 200 19.73 -5.14 -5.91
CA LYS A 200 18.96 -4.67 -4.75
C LYS A 200 17.52 -5.12 -4.77
N MET A 201 16.87 -5.07 -5.93
CA MET A 201 15.46 -5.43 -6.06
C MET A 201 15.19 -6.93 -5.88
N LYS A 202 16.22 -7.80 -5.90
CA LYS A 202 16.06 -9.22 -5.54
C LYS A 202 15.48 -9.42 -4.15
N ILE A 203 15.66 -8.48 -3.22
CA ILE A 203 15.08 -8.58 -1.86
C ILE A 203 13.54 -8.63 -1.89
N ILE A 204 12.91 -8.05 -2.92
CA ILE A 204 11.45 -7.98 -3.08
C ILE A 204 10.84 -9.37 -3.21
N GLN A 205 11.59 -10.33 -3.80
CA GLN A 205 11.15 -11.72 -3.93
C GLN A 205 10.96 -12.42 -2.58
N ASN A 206 11.59 -11.90 -1.53
CA ASN A 206 11.45 -12.44 -0.18
C ASN A 206 10.25 -11.84 0.58
N PHE A 207 9.54 -10.88 0.00
CA PHE A 207 8.37 -10.29 0.64
C PHE A 207 7.23 -11.30 0.59
N LYS A 208 6.88 -11.84 1.75
CA LYS A 208 5.79 -12.80 1.90
C LYS A 208 4.63 -12.13 2.61
N THR A 209 3.45 -12.21 2.02
CA THR A 209 2.20 -11.89 2.71
C THR A 209 1.92 -12.94 3.78
N ILE A 210 1.23 -12.56 4.86
CA ILE A 210 0.55 -13.54 5.70
C ILE A 210 -0.63 -14.12 4.92
N LYS A 211 -1.02 -15.35 5.28
CA LYS A 211 -2.19 -15.99 4.68
C LYS A 211 -3.43 -15.12 4.84
N ALA A 212 -4.31 -15.15 3.85
CA ALA A 212 -5.53 -14.34 3.82
C ALA A 212 -6.39 -14.55 5.08
N GLU A 213 -6.45 -15.78 5.62
CA GLU A 213 -7.21 -16.08 6.82
C GLU A 213 -6.63 -15.38 8.06
N ASN A 214 -5.30 -15.34 8.19
CA ASN A 214 -4.63 -14.63 9.28
C ASN A 214 -4.81 -13.12 9.16
N TYR A 215 -4.78 -12.60 7.92
CA TYR A 215 -5.05 -11.20 7.64
C TYR A 215 -6.46 -10.81 8.10
N GLN A 216 -7.47 -11.58 7.66
CA GLN A 216 -8.88 -11.35 8.04
C GLN A 216 -9.07 -11.45 9.56
N MET A 217 -8.46 -12.44 10.21
CA MET A 217 -8.53 -12.57 11.67
C MET A 217 -8.00 -11.32 12.40
N LEU A 218 -6.84 -10.78 12.00
CA LEU A 218 -6.25 -9.59 12.62
C LEU A 218 -7.07 -8.33 12.33
N LYS A 219 -7.60 -8.22 11.12
CA LYS A 219 -8.52 -7.15 10.71
C LYS A 219 -9.79 -7.16 11.58
N ASP A 220 -10.47 -8.30 11.67
CA ASP A 220 -11.70 -8.46 12.44
C ASP A 220 -11.49 -8.18 13.93
N GLN A 221 -10.38 -8.65 14.50
CA GLN A 221 -10.02 -8.35 15.88
C GLN A 221 -9.87 -6.85 16.12
N LYS A 222 -9.22 -6.13 15.19
CA LYS A 222 -9.04 -4.68 15.30
C LYS A 222 -10.37 -3.94 15.18
N LEU A 223 -11.21 -4.32 14.22
CA LEU A 223 -12.48 -3.67 13.97
C LEU A 223 -13.47 -3.88 15.14
N LYS A 224 -13.60 -5.12 15.63
CA LYS A 224 -14.41 -5.43 16.82
C LYS A 224 -13.96 -4.65 18.06
N ASN A 225 -12.64 -4.54 18.28
CA ASN A 225 -12.11 -3.75 19.40
C ASN A 225 -12.46 -2.27 19.27
N LYS A 226 -12.47 -1.71 18.04
CA LYS A 226 -12.88 -0.33 17.78
C LYS A 226 -14.38 -0.14 18.06
N GLU A 227 -15.24 -1.03 17.56
CA GLU A 227 -16.68 -0.99 17.81
C GLU A 227 -17.01 -1.07 19.30
N LEU A 228 -16.32 -1.95 20.05
CA LEU A 228 -16.50 -2.03 21.50
C LEU A 228 -16.16 -0.70 22.16
N LEU A 229 -15.03 -0.09 21.82
CA LEU A 229 -14.59 1.21 22.35
C LEU A 229 -15.55 2.36 22.02
N GLU A 230 -16.14 2.37 20.83
CA GLU A 230 -17.11 3.39 20.41
C GLU A 230 -18.48 3.22 21.09
N ASN A 231 -18.87 1.97 21.38
CA ASN A 231 -20.13 1.64 22.05
C ASN A 231 -20.03 1.61 23.58
N PHE A 232 -18.87 1.91 24.18
CA PHE A 232 -18.77 2.06 25.63
C PHE A 232 -19.55 3.32 26.07
N PRO A 233 -20.51 3.20 27.01
CA PRO A 233 -21.22 4.36 27.52
C PRO A 233 -20.21 5.31 28.17
N LYS A 234 -20.15 6.54 27.66
CA LYS A 234 -19.40 7.62 28.32
C LYS A 234 -20.14 7.95 29.62
N SER A 235 -19.53 7.59 30.76
CA SER A 235 -19.99 8.00 32.09
C SER A 235 -19.85 9.50 32.28
#